data_AF-A0A497EEN8-F1
#
_entry.id   AF-A0A497EEN8-F1
#
_cell.length_a   1.000
_cell.length_b   1.000
_cell.length_c   1.000
_cell.angle_alpha   90.00
_cell.angle_beta   90.00
_cell.angle_gamma   90.00
#
_symmetry.space_group_name_H-M   'P 1'
#
loop_
_entity.id
_entity.type
_entity.pdbx_description
1 polymer ?
#
loop_
_entity_poly.entity_id
_entity_poly.type
_entity_poly.pdbx_seq_one_letter_code
_entity_poly.pdbx_strand_id
1 'polypeptide(L)' 'MPTKIRFSLRTVVLVALVAVAVFLVARWTRMQLAIDSCLDRGGRWDYEQGVCVDPRPYSDEPSTLEE' A
#
# COMPACT_ATOMS: atom_id res chain seq x y z
N MET A 1 39.33 -1.82 -12.50
CA MET A 1 39.95 -1.81 -11.16
C MET A 1 38.88 -2.20 -10.15
N PRO A 2 38.98 -3.33 -9.42
CA PRO A 2 37.96 -3.68 -8.43
C PRO A 2 38.14 -2.79 -7.19
N THR A 3 37.20 -1.88 -6.96
CA THR A 3 37.11 -1.10 -5.73
C THR A 3 36.80 -2.04 -4.57
N LYS A 4 37.79 -2.29 -3.71
CA LYS A 4 37.60 -3.07 -2.49
C LYS A 4 36.80 -2.23 -1.49
N ILE A 5 35.49 -2.42 -1.45
CA ILE A 5 34.61 -1.73 -0.49
C ILE A 5 34.89 -2.34 0.90
N ARG A 6 35.60 -1.59 1.75
CA ARG A 6 35.78 -1.95 3.15
C ARG A 6 34.58 -1.44 3.94
N PHE A 7 33.59 -2.29 4.13
CA PHE A 7 32.46 -1.99 5.00
C PHE A 7 32.91 -2.06 6.46
N SER A 8 32.89 -0.92 7.15
CA SER A 8 33.03 -0.90 8.61
C SER A 8 31.76 -1.45 9.25
N LEU A 9 31.86 -2.09 10.41
CA LEU A 9 30.71 -2.56 11.19
C LEU A 9 29.67 -1.44 11.39
N ARG A 10 30.13 -0.20 11.61
CA ARG A 10 29.27 1.00 11.70
C ARG A 10 28.46 1.25 10.44
N THR A 11 29.10 1.13 9.27
CA THR A 11 28.44 1.29 7.96
C THR A 11 27.41 0.20 7.73
N VAL A 12 27.73 -1.05 8.08
CA VAL A 12 26.79 -2.19 7.95
C VAL A 12 25.55 -1.95 8.81
N VAL A 13 25.73 -1.55 10.07
CA VAL A 13 24.61 -1.24 10.99
C VAL A 13 23.76 -0.09 10.45
N LEU A 14 24.38 0.99 9.98
CA LEU A 14 23.63 2.12 9.41
C LEU A 14 22.83 1.72 8.17
N VAL A 15 23.42 0.94 7.26
CA VAL A 15 22.71 0.44 6.07
C VAL A 15 21.54 -0.46 6.47
N ALA A 16 21.73 -1.34 7.46
CA ALA A 16 20.66 -2.19 7.97
C ALA A 16 19.50 -1.37 8.56
N LEU A 17 19.80 -0.34 9.35
CA LEU A 17 18.78 0.57 9.90
C LEU A 17 18.01 1.31 8.82
N VAL A 18 18.72 1.83 7.81
CA VAL A 18 18.09 2.50 6.66
C VAL A 18 17.21 1.51 5.88
N ALA A 19 17.69 0.29 5.64
CA ALA A 19 16.91 -0.73 4.94
C ALA A 19 15.62 -1.08 5.70
N VAL A 20 15.68 -1.20 7.03
CA VAL A 20 14.50 -1.42 7.88
C VAL A 20 13.54 -0.24 7.79
N ALA A 21 14.05 1.00 7.88
CA ALA A 21 13.23 2.20 7.76
C ALA A 21 12.50 2.25 6.40
N VAL A 22 13.22 2.00 5.30
CA VAL A 22 12.65 1.95 3.95
C VAL A 22 11.58 0.87 3.83
N PHE A 23 11.82 -0.33 4.41
CA PHE A 23 10.84 -1.41 4.40
C PHE A 23 9.54 -1.03 5.13
N LEU A 24 9.65 -0.39 6.31
CA LEU A 24 8.49 0.08 7.06
C LEU A 24 7.71 1.15 6.31
N VAL A 25 8.39 2.12 5.71
CA VAL A 25 7.77 3.15 4.88
C VAL A 25 7.04 2.54 3.69
N ALA A 26 7.69 1.61 2.97
CA ALA A 26 7.07 0.95 1.82
C ALA A 26 5.79 0.18 2.21
N ARG A 27 5.79 -0.51 3.36
CA ARG A 27 4.60 -1.20 3.88
C ARG A 27 3.49 -0.20 4.21
N TRP A 28 3.83 0.91 4.87
CA TRP A 28 2.87 1.96 5.21
C TRP A 28 2.27 2.61 3.96
N THR A 29 3.08 2.95 2.96
CA THR A 29 2.60 3.54 1.71
C THR A 29 1.65 2.61 0.96
N ARG A 30 1.91 1.30 0.92
CA ARG A 30 0.99 0.33 0.30
C ARG A 30 -0.37 0.32 0.96
N MET A 31 -0.43 0.44 2.29
CA MET A 31 -1.68 0.55 3.03
C MET A 31 -2.43 1.84 2.66
N GLN A 32 -1.74 2.98 2.60
CA GLN A 32 -2.36 4.24 2.22
C GLN A 32 -2.92 4.21 0.79
N LEU A 33 -2.17 3.64 -0.16
CA LEU A 33 -2.65 3.48 -1.55
C LEU A 33 -3.89 2.58 -1.64
N ALA A 34 -3.98 1.55 -0.80
CA ALA A 34 -5.17 0.68 -0.75
C ALA A 34 -6.40 1.42 -0.20
N ILE A 35 -6.21 2.26 0.82
CA ILE A 35 -7.26 3.12 1.39
C ILE A 35 -7.72 4.13 0.35
N ASP A 36 -6.79 4.86 -0.26
CA ASP A 36 -7.07 5.88 -1.27
C ASP A 36 -7.87 5.30 -2.45
N SER A 37 -7.39 4.17 -3.00
CA SER A 37 -8.10 3.44 -4.06
C SER A 37 -9.50 2.96 -3.67
N CYS A 38 -9.72 2.65 -2.38
CA CYS A 38 -11.05 2.29 -1.89
C CYS A 38 -11.99 3.49 -1.89
N LEU A 39 -11.51 4.63 -1.37
CA LEU A 39 -12.28 5.87 -1.27
C LEU A 39 -12.60 6.45 -2.65
N ASP A 40 -11.64 6.41 -3.58
CA ASP A 40 -11.81 6.86 -4.97
C ASP A 40 -12.90 6.09 -5.72
N ARG A 41 -13.11 4.82 -5.37
CA ARG A 41 -14.17 3.97 -5.95
C ARG A 41 -15.53 4.14 -5.29
N GLY A 42 -15.64 5.03 -4.29
CA GLY A 42 -16.84 5.23 -3.49
C GLY A 42 -17.05 4.17 -2.40
N GLY A 43 -16.03 3.36 -2.13
CA GLY A 43 -16.04 2.39 -1.05
C GLY A 43 -15.78 3.02 0.32
N ARG A 44 -15.94 2.23 1.39
CA ARG A 44 -15.62 2.61 2.76
C ARG A 44 -14.53 1.69 3.29
N TRP A 45 -13.43 2.25 3.78
CA TRP A 45 -12.38 1.44 4.39
C TRP A 45 -12.78 0.97 5.79
N ASP A 46 -12.67 -0.34 6.06
CA ASP A 46 -12.79 -0.93 7.40
C ASP A 46 -11.39 -1.03 8.01
N TYR A 47 -11.15 -0.22 9.04
CA TYR A 47 -9.85 -0.16 9.73
C TYR A 47 -9.59 -1.35 10.66
N GLU A 48 -10.63 -2.04 11.13
CA GLU A 48 -10.47 -3.20 12.00
C GLU A 48 -10.07 -4.43 11.20
N GLN A 49 -10.71 -4.61 10.05
CA GLN A 49 -10.45 -5.74 9.15
C GLN A 49 -9.35 -5.45 8.13
N GLY A 50 -9.00 -4.18 7.91
CA GLY A 50 -8.02 -3.78 6.91
C GLY A 50 -8.48 -4.06 5.47
N VAL A 51 -9.79 -3.93 5.22
CA VAL A 51 -10.40 -4.23 3.92
C VAL A 51 -11.26 -3.07 3.44
N CYS A 52 -11.44 -2.97 2.12
CA CYS A 52 -12.41 -2.08 1.52
C CYS A 52 -13.80 -2.71 1.55
N VAL A 53 -14.76 -2.01 2.15
CA VAL A 53 -16.19 -2.37 2.18
C VAL A 53 -16.91 -1.45 1.19
N ASP A 54 -17.19 -1.95 -0.01
CA ASP A 54 -18.04 -1.23 -0.97
C ASP A 54 -19.51 -1.34 -0.51
N PRO A 55 -20.21 -0.23 -0.25
CA PRO A 55 -21.63 -0.25 0.06
C PRO A 55 -22.53 -0.49 -1.16
N ARG A 56 -22.01 -0.92 -2.32
CA ARG A 56 -22.83 -1.38 -3.44
C ARG A 56 -23.12 -2.89 -3.37
N PRO A 57 -24.18 -3.35 -2.69
CA PRO A 57 -24.93 -4.47 -3.20
C PRO A 57 -25.77 -3.93 -4.38
N TYR A 58 -25.78 -4.68 -5.48
CA TYR A 58 -26.60 -4.50 -6.69
C TYR A 58 -25.90 -3.86 -7.90
N SER A 59 -25.25 -4.73 -8.68
CA SER A 59 -25.06 -4.55 -10.12
C SER A 59 -25.70 -5.75 -10.83
N ASP A 60 -27.03 -5.85 -10.74
CA ASP A 60 -27.88 -6.68 -11.60
C ASP A 60 -29.12 -5.87 -12.04
N GLU A 61 -28.97 -4.56 -12.27
CA GLU A 61 -30.02 -3.81 -12.97
C GLU A 61 -29.73 -3.90 -14.48
N PRO A 62 -30.57 -4.58 -15.28
CA PRO A 62 -30.46 -4.52 -16.72
C PRO A 62 -30.73 -3.08 -17.15
N SER A 63 -29.88 -2.53 -18.02
CA SER A 63 -30.09 -1.24 -18.66
C SER A 63 -31.29 -1.32 -19.61
N THR A 64 -32.50 -1.24 -19.08
CA THR A 64 -33.71 -0.94 -19.84
C THR A 64 -34.28 0.37 -19.32
N LEU A 65 -33.78 1.46 -19.86
CA LEU A 65 -34.62 2.63 -20.11
C LEU A 65 -34.75 2.75 -21.62
N GLU A 66 -35.85 2.16 -22.10
CA GLU A 66 -36.53 2.57 -23.32
C GLU A 66 -36.86 4.06 -23.19
N GLU A 67 -36.45 4.86 -24.17
CA GLU A 67 -37.28 5.88 -24.83
C GLU A 67 -36.81 6.03 -26.29
#